data_AF-A0A920PKJ4-F1
#
_entry.id   AF-A0A920PKJ4-F1
#
_cell.length_a   1.000
_cell.length_b   1.000
_cell.length_c   1.000
_cell.angle_alpha   90.00
_cell.angle_beta   90.00
_cell.angle_gamma   90.00
#
_symmetry.space_group_name_H-M   'P 1'
#
loop_
_entity.id
_entity.type
_entity.pdbx_description
1 polymer ?
#
loop_
_entity_poly.entity_id
_entity_poly.type
_entity_poly.pdbx_seq_one_letter_code
_entity_poly.pdbx_strand_id
1 'polypeptide(L)'
;MNGCDGVSNIPGDHFALSLPGVAIGMIFIFVMLMGEFATAVVVFGGKPSTVGTVILNYYAIANYPFAAVNAIMLMLAMMIGVVIILRLVNIRKEL
;
A
#
# COMPACT_ATOMS: atom_id res chain seq x y z
N MET A 1 34.47 26.74 -14.62
CA MET A 1 34.73 25.71 -15.66
C MET A 1 35.48 24.59 -14.96
N ASN A 2 34.78 23.68 -14.28
CA ASN A 2 35.42 22.55 -13.59
C ASN A 2 34.75 21.27 -14.11
N GLY A 3 35.57 20.39 -14.67
CA GLY A 3 35.18 19.25 -15.50
C GLY A 3 34.62 18.08 -14.71
N CYS A 4 33.34 17.78 -14.98
CA CYS A 4 32.61 16.61 -14.50
C CYS A 4 31.81 15.96 -15.65
N ASP A 5 32.28 16.12 -16.88
CA ASP A 5 31.72 15.59 -18.13
C ASP A 5 32.15 14.13 -18.42
N GLY A 6 32.91 13.51 -17.50
CA GLY A 6 33.30 12.09 -17.57
C GLY A 6 32.38 11.11 -16.83
N VAL A 7 31.32 11.58 -16.16
CA VAL A 7 30.40 10.73 -15.39
C VAL A 7 29.16 10.30 -16.20
N SER A 8 28.83 11.00 -17.30
CA SER A 8 27.66 10.72 -18.15
C SER A 8 27.79 9.52 -19.10
N ASN A 9 28.85 8.71 -18.97
CA ASN A 9 29.12 7.53 -19.82
C ASN A 9 29.49 6.29 -18.99
N ILE A 10 28.91 6.16 -17.79
CA ILE A 10 28.96 4.91 -17.01
C ILE A 10 27.55 4.33 -17.02
N PRO A 11 27.29 3.12 -17.54
CA PRO A 11 25.93 2.59 -17.72
C PRO A 11 25.12 2.33 -16.42
N GLY A 12 25.58 2.79 -15.25
CA GLY A 12 25.00 2.51 -13.93
C GLY A 12 24.57 3.72 -13.10
N ASP A 13 24.95 4.94 -13.48
CA ASP A 13 24.60 6.18 -12.76
C ASP A 13 23.12 6.59 -12.94
N HIS A 14 22.52 6.24 -14.09
CA HIS A 14 21.10 6.47 -14.38
C HIS A 14 20.15 5.79 -13.37
N PHE A 15 20.57 4.67 -12.79
CA PHE A 15 19.78 3.97 -11.77
C PHE A 15 19.74 4.78 -10.46
N ALA A 16 20.86 5.38 -10.04
CA ALA A 16 20.92 6.18 -8.82
C ALA A 16 19.98 7.41 -8.85
N LEU A 17 19.78 8.02 -10.02
CA LEU A 17 18.85 9.14 -10.17
C LEU A 17 17.36 8.73 -10.16
N SER A 18 17.04 7.47 -10.48
CA SER A 18 15.65 6.96 -10.49
C SER A 18 15.22 6.35 -9.15
N LEU A 19 16.16 6.00 -8.26
CA LEU A 19 15.90 5.55 -6.90
C LEU A 19 14.93 6.44 -6.07
N PRO A 20 15.00 7.79 -6.08
CA PRO A 20 14.04 8.62 -5.35
C PRO A 20 12.62 8.55 -5.91
N GLY A 21 12.46 8.37 -7.24
CA GLY A 21 11.17 8.18 -7.89
C GLY A 21 10.53 6.84 -7.54
N VAL A 22 11.33 5.75 -7.51
CA VAL A 22 10.86 4.41 -7.11
C VAL A 22 10.40 4.39 -5.65
N ALA A 23 11.07 5.13 -4.77
CA ALA A 23 10.67 5.23 -3.37
C ALA A 23 9.27 5.87 -3.21
N ILE A 24 8.96 6.92 -3.97
CA ILE A 24 7.64 7.55 -3.97
C ILE A 24 6.58 6.65 -4.61
N GLY A 25 6.92 5.96 -5.71
CA GLY A 25 6.04 5.00 -6.36
C GLY A 25 5.62 3.85 -5.44
N MET A 26 6.56 3.32 -4.64
CA MET A 26 6.29 2.27 -3.64
C MET A 26 5.25 2.71 -2.59
N ILE A 27 5.31 3.95 -2.11
CA ILE A 27 4.34 4.48 -1.13
C ILE A 27 2.96 4.56 -1.76
N PHE A 28 2.89 5.08 -2.99
CA PHE A 28 1.63 5.26 -3.70
C PHE A 28 0.93 3.92 -3.99
N ILE A 29 1.69 2.93 -4.46
CA ILE A 29 1.16 1.57 -4.69
C ILE A 29 0.68 0.94 -3.38
N PHE A 30 1.42 1.12 -2.28
CA PHE A 30 1.01 0.60 -0.98
C PHE A 30 -0.34 1.17 -0.53
N VAL A 31 -0.57 2.47 -0.70
CA VAL A 31 -1.87 3.11 -0.41
C VAL A 31 -2.97 2.58 -1.33
N MET A 32 -2.68 2.42 -2.63
CA MET A 32 -3.64 1.91 -3.61
C MET A 32 -4.06 0.46 -3.32
N LEU A 33 -3.12 -0.42 -2.97
CA LEU A 33 -3.39 -1.82 -2.65
C LEU A 33 -4.30 -1.98 -1.43
N MET A 34 -4.21 -1.08 -0.44
CA MET A 34 -5.14 -1.08 0.68
C MET A 34 -6.57 -0.66 0.27
N GLY A 35 -6.69 0.14 -0.80
CA GLY A 35 -7.97 0.45 -1.45
C GLY A 35 -8.50 -0.68 -2.33
N GLU A 36 -7.69 -1.70 -2.63
CA GLU A 36 -8.08 -2.84 -3.46
C GLU A 36 -8.77 -3.95 -2.66
N PHE A 37 -9.74 -3.57 -1.81
CA PHE A 37 -10.56 -4.51 -1.06
C PHE A 37 -11.70 -5.13 -1.92
N ALA A 38 -12.06 -4.49 -3.03
CA ALA A 38 -13.12 -4.94 -3.93
C ALA A 38 -12.78 -6.26 -4.65
N THR A 39 -11.52 -6.41 -5.09
CA THR A 39 -11.04 -7.62 -5.79
C THR A 39 -11.12 -8.86 -4.89
N ALA A 40 -10.90 -8.70 -3.59
CA ALA A 40 -10.98 -9.77 -2.60
C ALA A 40 -12.39 -10.36 -2.41
N VAL A 41 -13.44 -9.70 -2.90
CA VAL A 41 -14.80 -10.25 -2.90
C VAL A 41 -15.06 -11.05 -4.18
N VAL A 42 -14.56 -10.56 -5.31
CA VAL A 42 -14.79 -11.16 -6.64
C VAL A 42 -13.99 -12.46 -6.83
N VAL A 43 -12.74 -12.49 -6.37
CA VAL A 43 -11.85 -13.65 -6.58
C VAL A 43 -12.20 -14.84 -5.70
N PHE A 44 -12.72 -14.59 -4.49
CA PHE A 44 -12.90 -15.64 -3.46
C PHE A 44 -14.30 -16.28 -3.46
N GLY A 45 -15.19 -15.84 -4.36
CA GLY A 45 -16.36 -16.61 -4.78
C GLY A 45 -17.29 -17.10 -3.67
N GLY A 46 -17.49 -16.31 -2.61
CA GLY A 46 -18.47 -16.62 -1.56
C GLY A 46 -18.01 -17.54 -0.43
N LYS A 47 -16.72 -17.92 -0.36
CA LYS A 47 -16.14 -18.55 0.84
C LYS A 47 -15.65 -17.47 1.81
N PRO A 48 -15.78 -17.63 3.14
CA PRO A 48 -15.27 -16.67 4.13
C PRO A 48 -13.73 -16.74 4.18
N SER A 49 -13.09 -16.32 3.10
CA SER A 49 -11.65 -16.33 2.92
C SER A 49 -11.06 -14.91 3.00
N THR A 50 -11.91 -13.88 2.93
CA THR A 50 -11.51 -12.47 2.99
C THR A 50 -12.47 -11.68 3.87
N VAL A 51 -11.96 -10.61 4.49
CA VAL A 51 -12.75 -9.73 5.38
C VAL A 51 -13.97 -9.15 4.64
N GLY A 52 -13.84 -8.88 3.34
CA GLY A 52 -14.93 -8.40 2.50
C GLY A 52 -16.09 -9.39 2.35
N THR A 53 -15.81 -10.69 2.14
CA THR A 53 -16.87 -11.71 2.05
C THR A 53 -17.52 -11.98 3.41
N VAL A 54 -16.75 -11.85 4.50
CA VAL A 54 -17.27 -11.99 5.87
C VAL A 54 -18.28 -10.88 6.20
N ILE A 55 -18.01 -9.64 5.80
CA ILE A 55 -18.95 -8.51 5.97
C ILE A 55 -20.28 -8.77 5.24
N LEU A 56 -20.22 -9.24 4.00
CA LEU A 56 -21.42 -9.52 3.19
C LEU A 56 -22.28 -10.63 3.79
N ASN A 57 -21.65 -11.65 4.37
CA ASN A 57 -22.37 -12.74 5.03
C ASN A 57 -23.10 -12.24 6.30
N TYR A 58 -22.46 -11.41 7.13
CA TYR A 58 -23.13 -10.84 8.31
C TYR A 58 -24.16 -9.76 7.97
N TYR A 59 -23.97 -9.01 6.89
CA TYR A 59 -24.96 -8.09 6.35
C TYR A 59 -26.24 -8.81 5.89
N ALA A 60 -26.10 -9.98 5.25
CA ALA A 60 -27.23 -10.79 4.78
C ALA A 60 -28.11 -11.30 5.94
N ILE A 61 -27.57 -11.41 7.16
CA ILE A 61 -28.27 -11.90 8.36
C ILE A 61 -28.71 -10.72 9.26
N ALA A 62 -28.77 -9.49 8.73
CA ALA A 62 -29.13 -8.26 9.44
C ALA A 62 -28.25 -7.88 10.65
N ASN A 63 -27.05 -8.47 10.78
CA ASN A 63 -26.10 -8.15 11.84
C ASN A 63 -25.15 -7.02 11.42
N TYR A 64 -25.72 -5.83 11.24
CA TYR A 64 -24.98 -4.58 11.01
C TYR A 64 -23.83 -4.31 11.99
N PRO A 65 -23.92 -4.59 13.32
CA PRO A 65 -22.81 -4.31 14.24
C PRO A 65 -21.59 -5.19 13.95
N PHE A 66 -21.79 -6.48 13.64
CA PHE A 66 -20.68 -7.38 13.33
C PHE A 66 -20.04 -7.03 11.97
N ALA A 67 -20.86 -6.63 10.99
CA ALA A 67 -20.37 -6.13 9.70
C ALA A 67 -19.53 -4.85 9.87
N ALA A 68 -19.96 -3.91 10.72
CA ALA A 68 -19.27 -2.65 10.96
C ALA A 68 -17.89 -2.83 11.59
N VAL A 69 -17.75 -3.72 12.59
CA VAL A 69 -16.44 -3.99 13.24
C VAL A 69 -15.41 -4.50 12.23
N ASN A 70 -15.83 -5.38 11.31
CA ASN A 70 -14.94 -5.91 10.28
C ASN A 70 -14.47 -4.82 9.29
N ALA A 71 -15.34 -3.86 8.95
CA ALA A 71 -14.97 -2.70 8.13
C ALA A 71 -14.03 -1.74 8.88
N ILE A 72 -14.28 -1.49 10.17
CA ILE A 72 -13.42 -0.65 11.01
C ILE A 72 -12.03 -1.27 11.20
N MET A 73 -11.94 -2.60 11.31
CA MET A 73 -10.64 -3.29 11.38
C MET A 73 -9.80 -3.07 10.13
N LEU A 74 -10.41 -3.07 8.93
CA LEU A 74 -9.70 -2.72 7.69
C LEU A 74 -9.25 -1.26 7.69
N MET A 75 -10.09 -0.35 8.20
CA MET A 75 -9.74 1.07 8.34
C MET A 75 -8.57 1.29 9.30
N LEU A 76 -8.53 0.57 10.41
CA LEU A 76 -7.41 0.60 11.37
C LEU A 76 -6.13 0.03 10.75
N ALA A 77 -6.24 -1.09 10.03
CA ALA A 77 -5.11 -1.66 9.32
C ALA A 77 -4.53 -0.68 8.28
N MET A 78 -5.39 0.04 7.56
CA MET A 78 -4.98 1.11 6.63
C MET A 78 -4.23 2.24 7.37
N MET A 79 -4.78 2.73 8.47
CA MET A 79 -4.13 3.78 9.29
C MET A 79 -2.75 3.34 9.78
N ILE A 80 -2.63 2.12 10.28
CA ILE A 80 -1.36 1.55 10.75
C ILE A 80 -0.37 1.43 9.58
N GLY A 81 -0.81 0.94 8.42
CA GLY A 81 0.02 0.80 7.22
C GLY A 81 0.60 2.14 6.76
N VAL A 82 -0.22 3.20 6.73
CA VAL A 82 0.23 4.55 6.35
C VAL A 82 1.23 5.09 7.38
N VAL A 83 1.00 4.91 8.68
CA VAL A 83 1.94 5.35 9.73
C VAL A 83 3.29 4.62 9.59
N ILE A 84 3.27 3.32 9.33
CA ILE A 84 4.49 2.51 9.14
C ILE A 84 5.26 2.97 7.90
N ILE A 85 4.58 3.18 6.76
CA ILE A 85 5.24 3.58 5.51
C ILE A 85 5.88 4.97 5.65
N LEU A 86 5.18 5.92 6.30
CA LEU A 86 5.69 7.26 6.55
C LEU A 86 6.90 7.23 7.49
N ARG A 87 6.89 6.36 8.52
CA ARG A 87 8.05 6.11 9.39
C ARG A 87 9.24 5.53 8.62
N LEU A 88 9.01 4.50 7.79
CA LEU A 88 10.08 3.87 6.98
C LEU A 88 10.68 4.82 5.94
N VAL A 89 9.89 5.74 5.41
CA VAL A 89 10.34 6.71 4.39
C VAL A 89 11.09 7.88 5.02
N ASN A 90 10.63 8.39 6.16
CA ASN A 90 11.33 9.46 6.88
C ASN A 90 12.69 8.99 7.43
N ILE A 91 12.83 7.72 7.78
CA ILE A 91 14.10 7.14 8.26
C ILE A 91 15.18 7.05 7.17
N ARG A 92 14.81 6.89 5.89
CA ARG A 92 15.78 6.83 4.78
C ARG A 92 16.26 8.19 4.28
N LYS A 93 15.64 9.29 4.71
CA LYS A 93 16.06 10.66 4.36
C LYS A 93 16.90 11.34 5.44
N GLU A 94 17.09 10.68 6.59
CA GLU A 94 17.86 11.21 7.73
C GLU A 94 19.24 10.53 7.88
N LEU A 95 19.60 9.63 6.96
CA LEU A 95 20.94 9.05 6.77
C LEU A 95 21.44 9.39 5.35
#